data_AF-A0A9P7U8B6-F1
#
_entry.id   AF-A0A9P7U8B6-F1
#
_cell.length_a   1.000
_cell.length_b   1.000
_cell.length_c   1.000
_cell.angle_alpha   90.00
_cell.angle_beta   90.00
_cell.angle_gamma   90.00
#
_symmetry.space_group_name_H-M   'P 1'
#
loop_
_entity.id
_entity.type
_entity.pdbx_description
1 polymer ?
#
loop_
_entity_poly.entity_id
_entity_poly.type
_entity_poly.pdbx_seq_one_letter_code
_entity_poly.pdbx_strand_id
1 'polypeptide(L)'
;MRHSFFSSLLSLATLAAGAVLSPREKDVSLNNQWKNHDQIASFQQQTADGTPGDIELRFKPWLNDGSGCFPYAAVDKDGFHGRGLKPTGKSGGDCRDSAKGQIYSRFGTSNRRPAVLYSWYLPKIQTNTENHRHWYLATVVWLHTETCNAAAGNYDIAGISYSTGTETYDKGLTSSTIFASGDSGTGATNTHAIVGYDGQVNVFPSANNAQYGLSPPLISWNKLSPAATSQFNAFRYEHARCPFNDANIQASLDAAYNADFYANLPAEPEANCGIVADPTTPSTPEASSTGVSSDPNTDPVEDGPEVPISSFPADPTYTPTPYKR
;
A
#
# COMPACT_ATOMS: atom_id res chain seq x y z
N MET A 1 27.63 -19.92 56.84
CA MET A 1 27.75 -19.91 55.35
C MET A 1 26.43 -19.43 54.78
N ARG A 2 26.37 -18.21 54.28
CA ARG A 2 25.23 -17.64 53.55
C ARG A 2 25.78 -17.17 52.21
N HIS A 3 25.40 -17.83 51.12
CA HIS A 3 25.76 -17.41 49.77
C HIS A 3 24.60 -16.57 49.21
N SER A 4 24.83 -15.27 49.06
CA SER A 4 24.00 -14.38 48.25
C SER A 4 24.40 -14.55 46.78
N PHE A 5 23.47 -15.00 45.95
CA PHE A 5 23.60 -14.91 44.49
C PHE A 5 22.99 -13.58 44.03
N PHE A 6 23.84 -12.64 43.62
CA PHE A 6 23.43 -11.47 42.85
C PHE A 6 23.28 -11.90 41.40
N SER A 7 22.05 -11.88 40.88
CA SER A 7 21.76 -12.11 39.46
C SER A 7 21.70 -10.76 38.76
N SER A 8 22.73 -10.43 37.98
CA SER A 8 22.76 -9.24 37.13
C SER A 8 21.96 -9.51 35.85
N LEU A 9 20.77 -8.93 35.75
CA LEU A 9 20.01 -8.85 34.50
C LEU A 9 20.62 -7.75 33.63
N LEU A 10 21.28 -8.15 32.54
CA LEU A 10 21.70 -7.26 31.47
C LEU A 10 20.48 -6.94 30.60
N SER A 11 19.87 -5.77 30.82
CA SER A 11 18.83 -5.26 29.94
C SER A 11 19.45 -4.80 28.62
N LEU A 12 19.22 -5.55 27.55
CA LEU A 12 19.54 -5.13 26.18
C LEU A 12 18.56 -4.03 25.76
N ALA A 13 18.99 -2.77 25.80
CA ALA A 13 18.23 -1.67 25.22
C ALA A 13 18.40 -1.71 23.69
N THR A 14 17.39 -2.20 22.97
CA THR A 14 17.29 -2.03 21.52
C THR A 14 17.02 -0.56 21.21
N LEU A 15 18.06 0.15 20.76
CA LEU A 15 17.94 1.46 20.14
C LEU A 15 17.26 1.26 18.77
N ALA A 16 15.94 1.48 18.72
CA ALA A 16 15.27 1.74 17.45
C ALA A 16 15.80 3.08 16.93
N ALA A 17 16.68 3.03 15.93
CA ALA A 17 17.09 4.24 15.21
C ALA A 17 15.89 4.74 14.41
N GLY A 18 15.05 5.56 15.05
CA GLY A 18 14.11 6.41 14.34
C GLY A 18 14.93 7.33 13.45
N ALA A 19 14.95 7.06 12.15
CA ALA A 19 15.47 8.00 11.19
C ALA A 19 14.58 9.25 11.25
N VAL A 20 15.03 10.27 11.99
CA VAL A 20 14.47 11.61 11.90
C VAL A 20 14.78 12.08 10.48
N LEU A 21 13.82 11.92 9.58
CA LEU A 21 13.93 12.41 8.21
C LEU A 21 14.01 13.93 8.28
N SER A 22 15.17 14.49 7.91
CA SER A 22 15.33 15.92 7.66
C SER A 22 14.22 16.43 6.71
N PRO A 23 13.78 17.69 6.82
CA PRO A 23 12.78 18.26 5.92
C PRO A 23 13.17 18.03 4.46
N ARG A 24 12.29 17.36 3.70
CA ARG A 24 12.50 17.15 2.25
C ARG A 24 12.31 18.50 1.57
N GLU A 25 13.30 18.95 0.81
CA GLU A 25 13.36 20.35 0.40
C GLU A 25 12.21 20.79 -0.54
N LYS A 26 11.64 19.88 -1.36
CA LYS A 26 10.51 20.09 -2.30
C LYS A 26 9.87 18.77 -2.74
N ASP A 27 8.67 18.83 -3.33
CA ASP A 27 8.07 17.72 -4.08
C ASP A 27 8.89 17.34 -5.33
N VAL A 28 9.18 16.04 -5.53
CA VAL A 28 9.97 15.52 -6.65
C VAL A 28 9.28 14.30 -7.27
N SER A 29 8.92 14.39 -8.55
CA SER A 29 8.43 13.24 -9.33
C SER A 29 9.55 12.51 -10.06
N LEU A 30 9.27 11.28 -10.52
CA LEU A 30 10.24 10.48 -11.24
C LEU A 30 10.39 11.09 -12.64
N ASN A 31 11.63 11.28 -13.09
CA ASN A 31 11.93 11.87 -14.40
C ASN A 31 11.26 13.25 -14.65
N ASN A 32 10.90 13.97 -13.58
CA ASN A 32 10.14 15.22 -13.66
C ASN A 32 8.81 15.08 -14.45
N GLN A 33 8.19 13.90 -14.43
CA GLN A 33 6.90 13.64 -15.07
C GLN A 33 5.77 14.22 -14.23
N TRP A 34 5.10 15.22 -14.80
CA TRP A 34 4.02 15.97 -14.15
C TRP A 34 2.88 16.28 -15.11
N LYS A 35 1.65 16.32 -14.58
CA LYS A 35 0.50 16.98 -15.20
C LYS A 35 -0.25 17.81 -14.16
N ASN A 36 -1.11 18.73 -14.59
CA ASN A 36 -2.01 19.39 -13.65
C ASN A 36 -2.90 18.34 -12.96
N HIS A 37 -3.33 18.61 -11.72
CA HIS A 37 -4.08 17.64 -10.92
C HIS A 37 -5.36 17.17 -11.62
N ASP A 38 -5.99 18.02 -12.42
CA ASP A 38 -7.20 17.77 -13.19
C ASP A 38 -6.98 17.11 -14.57
N GLN A 39 -5.72 16.94 -14.97
CA GLN A 39 -5.29 16.31 -16.22
C GLN A 39 -4.78 14.88 -16.03
N ILE A 40 -4.72 14.39 -14.79
CA ILE A 40 -4.43 12.99 -14.50
C ILE A 40 -5.66 12.17 -14.87
N ALA A 41 -5.45 11.20 -15.76
CA ALA A 41 -6.51 10.26 -16.12
C ALA A 41 -6.62 9.19 -15.03
N SER A 42 -7.81 9.07 -14.42
CA SER A 42 -8.11 7.98 -13.49
C SER A 42 -8.04 6.62 -14.20
N PHE A 43 -7.59 5.62 -13.45
CA PHE A 43 -7.71 4.22 -13.84
C PHE A 43 -9.16 3.77 -13.76
N GLN A 44 -9.53 2.87 -14.66
CA GLN A 44 -10.77 2.12 -14.53
C GLN A 44 -10.70 1.23 -13.29
N GLN A 45 -11.88 0.85 -12.76
CA GLN A 45 -11.92 0.00 -11.59
C GLN A 45 -11.30 -1.37 -11.89
N GLN A 46 -10.23 -1.73 -11.18
CA GLN A 46 -9.55 -3.01 -11.30
C GLN A 46 -8.97 -3.43 -9.95
N THR A 47 -9.17 -4.70 -9.58
CA THR A 47 -8.66 -5.31 -8.35
C THR A 47 -7.58 -6.34 -8.65
N ALA A 48 -6.82 -6.76 -7.64
CA ALA A 48 -5.87 -7.86 -7.78
C ALA A 48 -6.54 -9.14 -8.32
N ASP A 49 -5.75 -10.09 -8.82
CA ASP A 49 -6.31 -11.38 -9.26
C ASP A 49 -6.67 -12.26 -8.06
N GLY A 50 -7.73 -13.06 -8.19
CA GLY A 50 -8.16 -14.04 -7.20
C GLY A 50 -8.69 -13.42 -5.90
N THR A 51 -8.59 -14.18 -4.81
CA THR A 51 -9.18 -13.83 -3.51
C THR A 51 -8.77 -12.46 -2.97
N PRO A 52 -7.50 -11.99 -3.05
CA PRO A 52 -7.14 -10.64 -2.63
C PRO A 52 -7.98 -9.56 -3.32
N GLY A 53 -8.21 -9.68 -4.63
CA GLY A 53 -8.99 -8.69 -5.37
C GLY A 53 -10.48 -8.75 -5.09
N ASP A 54 -11.02 -9.94 -4.88
CA ASP A 54 -12.40 -10.12 -4.44
C ASP A 54 -12.62 -9.47 -3.06
N ILE A 55 -11.65 -9.58 -2.16
CA ILE A 55 -11.64 -8.91 -0.84
C ILE A 55 -11.55 -7.39 -1.02
N GLU A 56 -10.62 -6.89 -1.85
CA GLU A 56 -10.47 -5.45 -2.10
C GLU A 56 -11.79 -4.82 -2.59
N LEU A 57 -12.53 -5.51 -3.46
CA LEU A 57 -13.82 -5.01 -3.95
C LEU A 57 -14.92 -5.12 -2.89
N ARG A 58 -15.01 -6.25 -2.19
CA ARG A 58 -16.04 -6.54 -1.18
C ARG A 58 -16.04 -5.53 -0.03
N PHE A 59 -14.86 -5.08 0.40
CA PHE A 59 -14.72 -4.17 1.53
C PHE A 59 -14.42 -2.72 1.14
N LYS A 60 -14.59 -2.38 -0.15
CA LYS A 60 -14.30 -1.04 -0.68
C LYS A 60 -15.12 0.03 0.08
N PRO A 61 -14.49 1.00 0.75
CA PRO A 61 -15.20 1.97 1.56
C PRO A 61 -15.84 3.09 0.73
N TRP A 62 -16.87 3.69 1.30
CA TRP A 62 -17.43 4.98 0.88
C TRP A 62 -16.75 6.12 1.63
N LEU A 63 -16.49 7.25 0.97
CA LEU A 63 -15.95 8.46 1.61
C LEU A 63 -16.97 9.61 1.56
N ASN A 64 -17.55 9.96 2.71
CA ASN A 64 -18.30 11.19 2.85
C ASN A 64 -17.36 12.39 3.01
N ASP A 65 -17.51 13.36 2.13
CA ASP A 65 -16.80 14.64 2.17
C ASP A 65 -17.63 15.68 2.92
N GLY A 66 -17.11 16.18 4.04
CA GLY A 66 -17.70 17.30 4.77
C GLY A 66 -17.24 18.67 4.25
N SER A 67 -15.96 18.78 3.86
CA SER A 67 -15.37 19.97 3.25
C SER A 67 -14.01 19.63 2.64
N GLY A 68 -13.36 20.57 1.95
CA GLY A 68 -12.02 20.35 1.37
C GLY A 68 -12.04 19.87 -0.08
N CYS A 69 -11.00 19.16 -0.50
CA CYS A 69 -10.87 18.65 -1.86
C CYS A 69 -11.44 17.24 -1.99
N PHE A 70 -12.23 16.98 -3.02
CA PHE A 70 -12.54 15.61 -3.39
C PHE A 70 -11.26 14.81 -3.70
N PRO A 71 -11.30 13.47 -3.60
CA PRO A 71 -10.23 12.62 -4.09
C PRO A 71 -9.96 12.86 -5.59
N TYR A 72 -8.69 12.77 -5.97
CA TYR A 72 -8.23 12.78 -7.37
C TYR A 72 -7.33 11.58 -7.62
N ALA A 73 -7.18 11.18 -8.88
CA ALA A 73 -6.07 10.32 -9.28
C ALA A 73 -4.73 11.06 -9.05
N ALA A 74 -3.82 10.42 -8.32
CA ALA A 74 -2.48 10.96 -8.05
C ALA A 74 -1.55 10.78 -9.26
N VAL A 75 -1.65 9.62 -9.91
CA VAL A 75 -0.78 9.18 -11.01
C VAL A 75 -1.65 8.56 -12.11
N ASP A 76 -1.27 8.72 -13.38
CA ASP A 76 -1.90 8.05 -14.51
C ASP A 76 -1.11 6.82 -15.00
N LYS A 77 -1.68 6.08 -15.97
CA LYS A 77 -1.07 4.88 -16.53
C LYS A 77 0.32 5.08 -17.15
N ASP A 78 0.69 6.30 -17.51
CA ASP A 78 1.97 6.62 -18.15
C ASP A 78 3.01 7.12 -17.13
N GLY A 79 2.66 7.11 -15.83
CA GLY A 79 3.54 7.52 -14.74
C GLY A 79 3.60 9.02 -14.53
N PHE A 80 2.71 9.83 -15.12
CA PHE A 80 2.65 11.25 -14.76
C PHE A 80 1.99 11.42 -13.40
N HIS A 81 2.66 12.11 -12.48
CA HIS A 81 2.07 12.48 -11.21
C HIS A 81 1.37 13.85 -11.32
N GLY A 82 0.25 14.04 -10.62
CA GLY A 82 -0.42 15.33 -10.52
C GLY A 82 0.42 16.32 -9.73
N ARG A 83 0.55 17.57 -10.20
CA ARG A 83 1.31 18.64 -9.50
C ARG A 83 0.67 19.11 -8.18
N GLY A 84 -0.45 18.50 -7.80
CA GLY A 84 -1.29 18.98 -6.71
C GLY A 84 -1.82 20.39 -6.98
N LEU A 85 -2.38 21.00 -5.96
CA LEU A 85 -2.89 22.36 -6.01
C LEU A 85 -2.18 23.25 -5.00
N LYS A 86 -1.91 24.49 -5.41
CA LYS A 86 -1.42 25.46 -4.43
C LYS A 86 -2.54 25.67 -3.39
N PRO A 87 -2.24 25.63 -2.09
CA PRO A 87 -3.23 25.78 -1.03
C PRO A 87 -3.62 27.26 -0.81
N THR A 88 -4.20 27.85 -1.85
CA THR A 88 -4.69 29.22 -1.88
C THR A 88 -6.19 29.24 -2.17
N GLY A 89 -6.86 30.34 -1.81
CA GLY A 89 -8.29 30.50 -1.99
C GLY A 89 -9.09 29.67 -0.98
N LYS A 90 -10.22 29.11 -1.42
CA LYS A 90 -11.06 28.23 -0.60
C LYS A 90 -10.37 26.86 -0.43
N SER A 91 -10.59 26.21 0.72
CA SER A 91 -10.01 24.89 1.01
C SER A 91 -10.38 23.84 -0.05
N GLY A 92 -11.65 23.83 -0.49
CA GLY A 92 -12.13 23.02 -1.62
C GLY A 92 -12.14 23.72 -2.97
N GLY A 93 -11.48 24.87 -3.12
CA GLY A 93 -11.42 25.58 -4.40
C GLY A 93 -10.58 24.80 -5.43
N ASP A 94 -11.12 24.68 -6.64
CA ASP A 94 -10.49 24.05 -7.81
C ASP A 94 -10.20 22.53 -7.70
N CYS A 95 -10.80 21.84 -6.71
CA CYS A 95 -10.61 20.41 -6.45
C CYS A 95 -11.90 19.68 -6.03
N ARG A 96 -13.06 20.01 -6.63
CA ARG A 96 -14.34 19.38 -6.30
C ARG A 96 -15.04 18.75 -7.51
N ASP A 97 -14.26 18.24 -8.45
CA ASP A 97 -14.76 17.42 -9.55
C ASP A 97 -14.70 15.94 -9.16
N SER A 98 -15.85 15.34 -8.85
CA SER A 98 -15.95 13.94 -8.44
C SER A 98 -15.59 12.97 -9.56
N ALA A 99 -15.62 13.39 -10.83
CA ALA A 99 -15.23 12.55 -11.96
C ALA A 99 -13.72 12.30 -12.04
N LYS A 100 -12.93 13.01 -11.22
CA LYS A 100 -11.46 12.87 -11.17
C LYS A 100 -10.97 11.91 -10.10
N GLY A 101 -11.88 11.36 -9.28
CA GLY A 101 -11.51 10.54 -8.14
C GLY A 101 -10.86 9.21 -8.49
N GLN A 102 -10.15 8.67 -7.51
CA GLN A 102 -9.60 7.32 -7.49
C GLN A 102 -9.53 6.84 -6.03
N ILE A 103 -9.79 5.56 -5.79
CA ILE A 103 -9.39 4.85 -4.56
C ILE A 103 -8.22 3.95 -4.93
N TYR A 104 -7.15 3.97 -4.14
CA TYR A 104 -6.06 3.01 -4.23
C TYR A 104 -6.24 1.94 -3.15
N SER A 105 -6.07 0.66 -3.50
CA SER A 105 -6.10 -0.43 -2.53
C SER A 105 -4.82 -1.24 -2.54
N ARG A 106 -4.46 -1.79 -1.38
CA ARG A 106 -3.42 -2.81 -1.26
C ARG A 106 -3.78 -3.79 -0.15
N PHE A 107 -4.01 -5.03 -0.52
CA PHE A 107 -4.14 -6.14 0.42
C PHE A 107 -2.76 -6.46 1.03
N GLY A 108 -2.73 -6.78 2.33
CA GLY A 108 -1.51 -7.17 3.02
C GLY A 108 -1.81 -7.79 4.38
N THR A 109 -0.76 -8.01 5.16
CA THR A 109 -0.90 -8.56 6.52
C THR A 109 -0.03 -7.79 7.52
N SER A 110 -0.51 -7.70 8.75
CA SER A 110 0.32 -7.34 9.90
C SER A 110 -0.08 -8.22 11.07
N ASN A 111 0.90 -8.65 11.88
CA ASN A 111 0.65 -9.56 12.99
C ASN A 111 -0.12 -10.84 12.58
N ARG A 112 0.13 -11.33 11.36
CA ARG A 112 -0.56 -12.47 10.71
C ARG A 112 -2.06 -12.27 10.48
N ARG A 113 -2.55 -11.03 10.58
CA ARG A 113 -3.94 -10.68 10.31
C ARG A 113 -4.07 -10.04 8.93
N PRO A 114 -4.98 -10.53 8.08
CA PRO A 114 -5.21 -9.96 6.76
C PRO A 114 -5.94 -8.62 6.87
N ALA A 115 -5.56 -7.69 6.00
CA ALA A 115 -6.17 -6.37 5.92
C ALA A 115 -6.11 -5.80 4.51
N VAL A 116 -7.00 -4.86 4.22
CA VAL A 116 -6.90 -4.01 3.03
C VAL A 116 -6.69 -2.57 3.46
N LEU A 117 -5.62 -1.95 2.98
CA LEU A 117 -5.42 -0.52 3.06
C LEU A 117 -6.09 0.14 1.85
N TYR A 118 -7.05 1.03 2.11
CA TYR A 118 -7.65 1.90 1.10
C TYR A 118 -7.18 3.34 1.30
N SER A 119 -6.88 4.04 0.21
CA SER A 119 -6.37 5.40 0.27
C SER A 119 -6.90 6.29 -0.84
N TRP A 120 -7.08 7.56 -0.51
CA TRP A 120 -7.49 8.63 -1.42
C TRP A 120 -6.41 9.71 -1.45
N TYR A 121 -6.09 10.18 -2.65
CA TYR A 121 -5.18 11.32 -2.82
C TYR A 121 -5.99 12.62 -2.94
N LEU A 122 -5.57 13.65 -2.20
CA LEU A 122 -6.10 15.00 -2.33
C LEU A 122 -5.05 15.90 -2.98
N PRO A 123 -5.41 16.76 -3.96
CA PRO A 123 -4.46 17.68 -4.58
C PRO A 123 -3.82 18.68 -3.60
N LYS A 124 -4.54 19.06 -2.54
CA LYS A 124 -4.08 19.94 -1.46
C LYS A 124 -4.84 19.65 -0.18
N ILE A 125 -4.27 20.10 0.93
CA ILE A 125 -4.98 20.29 2.19
C ILE A 125 -4.82 21.74 2.64
N GLN A 126 -5.86 22.29 3.27
CA GLN A 126 -5.87 23.67 3.75
C GLN A 126 -6.68 23.74 5.04
N THR A 127 -6.01 23.45 6.14
CA THR A 127 -6.53 23.52 7.52
C THR A 127 -5.97 24.76 8.23
N ASN A 128 -6.27 24.88 9.53
CA ASN A 128 -5.68 25.91 10.39
C ASN A 128 -4.21 25.63 10.75
N THR A 129 -3.77 24.37 10.65
CA THR A 129 -2.43 23.93 11.08
C THR A 129 -1.57 23.41 9.92
N GLU A 130 -2.18 23.02 8.81
CA GLU A 130 -1.52 22.43 7.65
C GLU A 130 -2.04 23.06 6.36
N ASN A 131 -1.12 23.49 5.50
CA ASN A 131 -1.46 24.22 4.28
C ASN A 131 -0.39 23.91 3.23
N HIS A 132 -0.62 22.86 2.44
CA HIS A 132 0.34 22.40 1.44
C HIS A 132 -0.32 21.63 0.29
N ARG A 133 0.48 21.37 -0.74
CA ARG A 133 0.14 20.43 -1.82
C ARG A 133 0.14 19.01 -1.27
N HIS A 134 -0.67 18.17 -1.90
CA HIS A 134 -0.71 16.72 -1.68
C HIS A 134 -1.17 16.31 -0.27
N TRP A 135 -2.11 15.38 -0.22
CA TRP A 135 -2.43 14.64 1.00
C TRP A 135 -2.93 13.25 0.65
N TYR A 136 -2.76 12.32 1.57
CA TYR A 136 -3.35 11.00 1.48
C TYR A 136 -4.24 10.77 2.69
N LEU A 137 -5.51 10.51 2.44
CA LEU A 137 -6.40 9.91 3.42
C LEU A 137 -6.25 8.40 3.33
N ALA A 138 -6.33 7.70 4.46
CA ALA A 138 -6.30 6.24 4.46
C ALA A 138 -7.24 5.63 5.51
N THR A 139 -7.73 4.44 5.19
CA THR A 139 -8.40 3.56 6.15
C THR A 139 -7.90 2.14 5.94
N VAL A 140 -7.80 1.37 7.02
CA VAL A 140 -7.39 -0.03 6.99
C VAL A 140 -8.54 -0.88 7.50
N VAL A 141 -9.05 -1.77 6.66
CA VAL A 141 -10.09 -2.73 7.04
C VAL A 141 -9.41 -4.03 7.45
N TRP A 142 -9.50 -4.37 8.73
CA TRP A 142 -8.98 -5.60 9.31
C TRP A 142 -9.99 -6.71 9.15
N LEU A 143 -9.52 -7.87 8.69
CA LEU A 143 -10.39 -8.98 8.33
C LEU A 143 -10.18 -10.16 9.29
N HIS A 144 -11.23 -10.95 9.42
CA HIS A 144 -11.27 -12.18 10.19
C HIS A 144 -11.95 -13.28 9.39
N THR A 145 -11.50 -14.52 9.55
CA THR A 145 -12.22 -15.68 9.03
C THR A 145 -12.00 -16.93 9.88
N GLU A 146 -13.05 -17.71 10.06
CA GLU A 146 -12.99 -19.04 10.67
C GLU A 146 -12.78 -20.16 9.63
N THR A 147 -12.68 -19.79 8.34
CA THR A 147 -12.63 -20.75 7.24
C THR A 147 -11.22 -20.91 6.69
N CYS A 148 -10.73 -22.15 6.68
CA CYS A 148 -9.46 -22.52 6.02
C CYS A 148 -9.58 -22.28 4.50
N ASN A 149 -8.56 -21.68 3.86
CA ASN A 149 -8.63 -21.29 2.44
C ASN A 149 -9.89 -20.47 2.09
N ALA A 150 -10.28 -19.55 2.99
CA ALA A 150 -11.45 -18.70 2.85
C ALA A 150 -11.52 -17.98 1.49
N ALA A 151 -12.66 -18.08 0.82
CA ALA A 151 -13.01 -17.16 -0.24
C ALA A 151 -13.39 -15.79 0.35
N ALA A 152 -13.44 -14.74 -0.47
CA ALA A 152 -13.74 -13.38 0.00
C ALA A 152 -15.06 -13.28 0.79
N GLY A 153 -16.06 -14.09 0.44
CA GLY A 153 -17.34 -14.15 1.13
C GLY A 153 -17.30 -14.72 2.55
N ASN A 154 -16.21 -15.39 2.93
CA ASN A 154 -16.00 -15.98 4.26
C ASN A 154 -15.25 -15.04 5.22
N TYR A 155 -14.87 -13.84 4.77
CA TYR A 155 -14.26 -12.84 5.64
C TYR A 155 -15.32 -11.92 6.24
N ASP A 156 -15.15 -11.64 7.52
CA ASP A 156 -15.84 -10.62 8.28
C ASP A 156 -14.88 -9.48 8.65
N ILE A 157 -15.43 -8.32 8.97
CA ILE A 157 -14.64 -7.16 9.42
C ILE A 157 -14.37 -7.31 10.92
N ALA A 158 -13.10 -7.45 11.28
CA ALA A 158 -12.66 -7.47 12.67
C ALA A 158 -12.60 -6.06 13.28
N GLY A 159 -12.20 -5.09 12.46
CA GLY A 159 -12.03 -3.70 12.90
C GLY A 159 -11.62 -2.80 11.76
N ILE A 160 -11.63 -1.49 12.02
CA ILE A 160 -11.23 -0.48 11.05
C ILE A 160 -10.35 0.54 11.74
N SER A 161 -9.25 0.90 11.09
CA SER A 161 -8.34 1.96 11.54
C SER A 161 -8.41 3.15 10.60
N TYR A 162 -8.43 4.36 11.15
CA TYR A 162 -8.63 5.60 10.39
C TYR A 162 -7.38 6.47 10.45
N SER A 163 -6.87 6.97 9.32
CA SER A 163 -5.67 7.82 9.34
C SER A 163 -5.91 9.12 10.12
N THR A 164 -4.99 9.45 11.01
CA THR A 164 -4.97 10.72 11.78
C THR A 164 -3.76 11.60 11.43
N GLY A 165 -3.05 11.26 10.36
CA GLY A 165 -1.81 11.88 9.93
C GLY A 165 -1.15 11.04 8.84
N THR A 166 0.10 11.36 8.50
CA THR A 166 0.87 10.65 7.45
C THR A 166 1.21 9.20 7.82
N GLU A 167 1.33 8.89 9.12
CA GLU A 167 1.80 7.61 9.65
C GLU A 167 1.04 7.16 10.90
N THR A 168 0.02 7.91 11.32
CA THR A 168 -0.74 7.65 12.56
C THR A 168 -2.18 7.27 12.23
N TYR A 169 -2.76 6.42 13.07
CA TYR A 169 -4.12 5.94 12.91
C TYR A 169 -4.86 5.97 14.25
N ASP A 170 -6.14 6.34 14.21
CA ASP A 170 -7.11 5.96 15.24
C ASP A 170 -7.43 4.48 15.05
N LYS A 171 -7.35 3.75 16.16
CA LYS A 171 -7.52 2.29 16.24
C LYS A 171 -8.48 1.91 17.35
N GLY A 172 -9.28 2.87 17.82
CA GLY A 172 -10.31 2.64 18.82
C GLY A 172 -11.35 1.65 18.32
N LEU A 173 -11.94 0.91 19.25
CA LEU A 173 -13.08 0.02 18.98
C LEU A 173 -14.36 0.86 18.84
N THR A 174 -14.44 1.70 17.81
CA THR A 174 -15.62 2.54 17.59
C THR A 174 -16.74 1.72 16.97
N SER A 175 -17.84 1.49 17.70
CA SER A 175 -19.05 0.86 17.16
C SER A 175 -19.88 1.80 16.26
N SER A 176 -19.36 2.99 15.94
CA SER A 176 -20.07 4.03 15.18
C SER A 176 -19.97 3.85 13.67
N THR A 177 -19.10 2.97 13.18
CA THR A 177 -18.93 2.77 11.74
C THR A 177 -20.13 2.04 11.19
N ILE A 178 -20.86 2.73 10.33
CA ILE A 178 -21.97 2.17 9.57
C ILE A 178 -21.48 1.61 8.24
N PHE A 179 -22.21 0.63 7.72
CA PHE A 179 -21.84 -0.13 6.53
C PHE A 179 -22.95 -0.10 5.49
N ALA A 180 -22.56 -0.04 4.22
CA ALA A 180 -23.45 -0.15 3.07
C ALA A 180 -23.28 -1.50 2.35
N SER A 181 -24.29 -1.87 1.57
CA SER A 181 -24.41 -3.19 0.95
C SER A 181 -23.68 -3.39 -0.38
N GLY A 182 -23.14 -2.31 -0.96
CA GLY A 182 -22.48 -2.32 -2.27
C GLY A 182 -21.95 -0.95 -2.69
N ASP A 183 -21.26 -0.90 -3.83
CA ASP A 183 -20.84 0.32 -4.56
C ASP A 183 -22.03 1.16 -5.08
N SER A 184 -23.25 0.62 -5.06
CA SER A 184 -24.50 1.32 -5.33
C SER A 184 -25.30 1.63 -4.06
N GLY A 185 -24.80 1.24 -2.89
CA GLY A 185 -25.57 1.24 -1.64
C GLY A 185 -26.69 0.21 -1.61
N THR A 186 -26.70 -0.74 -2.57
CA THR A 186 -27.68 -1.81 -2.69
C THR A 186 -26.98 -3.17 -2.80
N GLY A 187 -27.50 -4.20 -2.13
CA GLY A 187 -26.88 -5.52 -2.04
C GLY A 187 -27.36 -6.28 -0.80
N ALA A 188 -26.95 -7.55 -0.67
CA ALA A 188 -27.40 -8.42 0.42
C ALA A 188 -26.56 -8.29 1.71
N THR A 189 -25.32 -7.79 1.61
CA THR A 189 -24.35 -7.79 2.73
C THR A 189 -23.71 -6.42 2.93
N ASN A 190 -23.93 -5.82 4.10
CA ASN A 190 -23.34 -4.53 4.48
C ASN A 190 -21.85 -4.69 4.83
N THR A 191 -20.98 -4.52 3.85
CA THR A 191 -19.52 -4.74 3.96
C THR A 191 -18.69 -3.51 3.59
N HIS A 192 -19.32 -2.49 3.02
CA HIS A 192 -18.66 -1.26 2.59
C HIS A 192 -18.71 -0.25 3.73
N ALA A 193 -17.60 -0.09 4.46
CA ALA A 193 -17.52 0.90 5.54
C ALA A 193 -17.78 2.31 5.00
N ILE A 194 -18.57 3.10 5.72
CA ILE A 194 -18.80 4.50 5.38
C ILE A 194 -17.92 5.35 6.29
N VAL A 195 -16.87 5.92 5.70
CA VAL A 195 -15.91 6.79 6.38
C VAL A 195 -16.14 8.23 5.97
N GLY A 196 -15.68 9.16 6.79
CA GLY A 196 -15.80 10.59 6.56
C GLY A 196 -14.47 11.29 6.70
N TYR A 197 -14.36 12.44 6.05
CA TYR A 197 -13.35 13.44 6.32
C TYR A 197 -13.97 14.82 6.13
N ASP A 198 -13.50 15.84 6.82
CA ASP A 198 -14.13 17.16 6.91
C ASP A 198 -13.21 18.28 6.41
N GLY A 199 -12.29 17.97 5.50
CA GLY A 199 -11.28 18.91 5.01
C GLY A 199 -10.08 19.07 5.96
N GLN A 200 -10.07 18.32 7.06
CA GLN A 200 -8.91 18.15 7.93
C GLN A 200 -8.08 16.93 7.50
N VAL A 201 -7.08 16.60 8.32
CA VAL A 201 -6.12 15.51 8.09
C VAL A 201 -6.68 14.13 8.44
N ASN A 202 -7.74 14.09 9.25
CA ASN A 202 -8.29 12.87 9.83
C ASN A 202 -9.36 12.23 8.94
N VAL A 203 -9.35 10.91 8.89
CA VAL A 203 -10.50 10.10 8.51
C VAL A 203 -11.21 9.67 9.80
N PHE A 204 -12.54 9.51 9.75
CA PHE A 204 -13.36 9.09 10.88
C PHE A 204 -14.57 8.24 10.44
N PRO A 205 -15.22 7.51 11.36
CA PRO A 205 -16.53 6.88 11.09
C PRO A 205 -17.58 7.93 10.71
N SER A 206 -18.16 7.83 9.52
CA SER A 206 -19.18 8.81 9.08
C SER A 206 -20.51 8.61 9.80
N ALA A 207 -21.13 9.70 10.24
CA ALA A 207 -22.52 9.70 10.72
C ALA A 207 -23.57 9.72 9.57
N ASN A 208 -23.14 10.05 8.35
CA ASN A 208 -23.98 10.08 7.16
C ASN A 208 -23.95 8.74 6.43
N ASN A 209 -25.08 8.34 5.84
CA ASN A 209 -25.20 7.14 5.01
C ASN A 209 -24.45 7.29 3.67
N ALA A 210 -24.35 6.18 2.91
CA ALA A 210 -23.63 6.13 1.62
C ALA A 210 -24.26 6.96 0.49
N GLN A 211 -25.50 7.46 0.64
CA GLN A 211 -26.20 8.23 -0.39
C GLN A 211 -25.41 9.45 -0.90
N TYR A 212 -24.56 10.03 -0.05
CA TYR A 212 -23.72 11.20 -0.38
C TYR A 212 -22.23 10.85 -0.48
N GLY A 213 -21.89 9.56 -0.33
CA GLY A 213 -20.53 9.10 -0.31
C GLY A 213 -19.91 9.14 -1.69
N LEU A 214 -18.65 9.55 -1.76
CA LEU A 214 -17.81 9.35 -2.92
C LEU A 214 -17.34 7.89 -2.94
N SER A 215 -17.62 7.20 -4.06
CA SER A 215 -17.03 5.89 -4.37
C SER A 215 -16.42 5.95 -5.77
N PRO A 216 -15.28 6.65 -5.97
CA PRO A 216 -14.62 6.64 -7.25
C PRO A 216 -14.11 5.24 -7.61
N PRO A 217 -13.68 5.00 -8.87
CA PRO A 217 -13.09 3.73 -9.26
C PRO A 217 -11.96 3.31 -8.32
N LEU A 218 -11.94 2.04 -7.93
CA LEU A 218 -10.85 1.47 -7.14
C LEU A 218 -9.80 0.85 -8.05
N ILE A 219 -8.52 1.13 -7.80
CA ILE A 219 -7.39 0.48 -8.46
C ILE A 219 -6.50 -0.18 -7.41
N SER A 220 -6.34 -1.50 -7.53
CA SER A 220 -5.37 -2.26 -6.74
C SER A 220 -3.95 -1.90 -7.14
N TRP A 221 -3.04 -1.84 -6.16
CA TRP A 221 -1.60 -1.73 -6.39
C TRP A 221 -1.11 -2.74 -7.43
N ASN A 222 -1.62 -3.97 -7.40
CA ASN A 222 -1.23 -5.06 -8.29
C ASN A 222 -1.74 -4.89 -9.74
N LYS A 223 -2.61 -3.90 -9.99
CA LYS A 223 -3.13 -3.56 -11.32
C LYS A 223 -2.64 -2.21 -11.85
N LEU A 224 -1.85 -1.48 -11.06
CA LEU A 224 -1.16 -0.29 -11.56
C LEU A 224 -0.21 -0.67 -12.70
N SER A 225 -0.04 0.24 -13.66
CA SER A 225 0.97 0.06 -14.69
C SER A 225 2.37 0.11 -14.07
N PRO A 226 3.39 -0.51 -14.68
CA PRO A 226 4.77 -0.41 -14.21
C PRO A 226 5.26 1.03 -14.06
N ALA A 227 4.84 1.94 -14.94
CA ALA A 227 5.17 3.35 -14.86
C ALA A 227 4.53 4.03 -13.65
N ALA A 228 3.26 3.73 -13.34
CA ALA A 228 2.57 4.27 -12.18
C ALA A 228 3.18 3.77 -10.86
N THR A 229 3.46 2.46 -10.77
CA THR A 229 4.13 1.85 -9.62
C THR A 229 5.51 2.46 -9.39
N SER A 230 6.31 2.61 -10.45
CA SER A 230 7.63 3.26 -10.38
C SER A 230 7.51 4.70 -9.90
N GLN A 231 6.52 5.44 -10.40
CA GLN A 231 6.28 6.82 -9.99
C GLN A 231 5.87 6.90 -8.51
N PHE A 232 4.98 6.05 -7.99
CA PHE A 232 4.63 6.05 -6.57
C PHE A 232 5.79 5.68 -5.64
N ASN A 233 6.65 4.76 -6.07
CA ASN A 233 7.82 4.35 -5.29
C ASN A 233 8.91 5.42 -5.27
N ALA A 234 9.10 6.14 -6.38
CA ALA A 234 10.15 7.15 -6.49
C ALA A 234 9.73 8.57 -6.07
N PHE A 235 8.42 8.86 -6.02
CA PHE A 235 7.95 10.21 -5.67
C PHE A 235 8.36 10.60 -4.26
N ARG A 236 8.93 11.79 -4.11
CA ARG A 236 9.25 12.39 -2.81
C ARG A 236 8.33 13.56 -2.56
N TYR A 237 7.36 13.37 -1.68
CA TYR A 237 6.53 14.47 -1.18
C TYR A 237 7.31 15.30 -0.15
N GLU A 238 7.02 16.60 -0.12
CA GLU A 238 7.51 17.54 0.89
C GLU A 238 6.80 17.32 2.23
N HIS A 239 5.46 17.23 2.22
CA HIS A 239 4.62 17.17 3.42
C HIS A 239 3.73 15.92 3.52
N ALA A 240 3.47 15.23 2.41
CA ALA A 240 2.62 14.04 2.38
C ALA A 240 3.44 12.74 2.44
N ARG A 241 2.76 11.61 2.60
CA ARG A 241 3.35 10.28 2.47
C ARG A 241 2.32 9.35 1.84
N CYS A 242 2.68 8.72 0.71
CA CYS A 242 1.85 7.69 0.10
C CYS A 242 1.85 6.43 0.99
N PRO A 243 0.72 5.98 1.55
CA PRO A 243 0.72 4.93 2.58
C PRO A 243 0.82 3.51 2.01
N PHE A 244 0.67 3.33 0.70
CA PHE A 244 0.55 2.02 0.06
C PHE A 244 1.67 1.69 -0.93
N ASN A 245 2.67 2.56 -1.09
CA ASN A 245 3.83 2.22 -1.91
C ASN A 245 4.71 1.16 -1.23
N ASP A 246 5.66 0.57 -1.96
CA ASP A 246 6.42 -0.59 -1.46
C ASP A 246 7.22 -0.28 -0.19
N ALA A 247 7.72 0.95 -0.06
CA ALA A 247 8.50 1.37 1.11
C ALA A 247 7.64 1.59 2.37
N ASN A 248 6.33 1.84 2.20
CA ASN A 248 5.48 2.33 3.28
C ASN A 248 4.41 1.33 3.72
N ILE A 249 3.96 0.43 2.85
CA ILE A 249 2.80 -0.43 3.10
C ILE A 249 2.90 -1.19 4.44
N GLN A 250 4.03 -1.84 4.73
CA GLN A 250 4.17 -2.61 5.96
C GLN A 250 4.09 -1.70 7.20
N ALA A 251 4.82 -0.58 7.19
CA ALA A 251 4.80 0.37 8.30
C ALA A 251 3.40 0.97 8.52
N SER A 252 2.64 1.23 7.44
CA SER A 252 1.26 1.70 7.53
C SER A 252 0.33 0.64 8.13
N LEU A 253 0.45 -0.62 7.74
CA LEU A 253 -0.34 -1.71 8.32
C LEU A 253 0.02 -1.95 9.79
N ASP A 254 1.30 -1.93 10.14
CA ASP A 254 1.77 -2.11 11.52
C ASP A 254 1.30 -0.95 12.41
N ALA A 255 1.40 0.29 11.92
CA ALA A 255 0.92 1.46 12.64
C ALA A 255 -0.59 1.40 12.89
N ALA A 256 -1.36 0.89 11.91
CA ALA A 256 -2.81 0.75 11.96
C ALA A 256 -3.30 -0.45 12.78
N TYR A 257 -2.45 -1.42 13.11
CA TYR A 257 -2.87 -2.64 13.81
C TYR A 257 -3.27 -2.41 15.27
N ASN A 258 -4.34 -3.09 15.68
CA ASN A 258 -4.76 -3.25 17.07
C ASN A 258 -5.23 -4.69 17.32
N ALA A 259 -4.64 -5.37 18.31
CA ALA A 259 -5.02 -6.73 18.69
C ALA A 259 -6.46 -6.80 19.24
N ASP A 260 -6.96 -5.71 19.83
CA ASP A 260 -8.29 -5.67 20.44
C ASP A 260 -9.42 -5.84 19.43
N PHE A 261 -9.18 -5.59 18.13
CA PHE A 261 -10.12 -5.91 17.05
C PHE A 261 -10.52 -7.40 17.02
N TYR A 262 -9.69 -8.26 17.60
CA TYR A 262 -9.87 -9.71 17.58
C TYR A 262 -10.22 -10.30 18.96
N ALA A 263 -10.31 -9.48 20.02
CA ALA A 263 -10.40 -9.97 21.39
C ALA A 263 -11.64 -10.83 21.68
N ASN A 264 -12.74 -10.58 20.96
CA ASN A 264 -14.01 -11.29 21.11
C ASN A 264 -14.39 -12.12 19.88
N LEU A 265 -13.45 -12.35 18.97
CA LEU A 265 -13.66 -13.17 17.78
C LEU A 265 -13.18 -14.61 18.03
N PRO A 266 -13.82 -15.62 17.40
CA PRO A 266 -13.35 -16.98 17.46
C PRO A 266 -11.90 -17.14 16.98
N ALA A 267 -11.27 -18.24 17.39
CA ALA A 267 -9.93 -18.55 16.93
C ALA A 267 -9.96 -18.79 15.41
N GLU A 268 -9.03 -18.16 14.69
CA GLU A 268 -8.83 -18.44 13.27
C GLU A 268 -8.23 -19.85 13.08
N PRO A 269 -8.43 -20.46 11.90
CA PRO A 269 -7.77 -21.71 11.55
C PRO A 269 -6.26 -21.64 11.76
N GLU A 270 -5.65 -22.76 12.12
CA GLU A 270 -4.21 -22.84 12.40
C GLU A 270 -3.34 -22.37 11.22
N ALA A 271 -2.08 -22.00 11.49
CA ALA A 271 -1.18 -21.41 10.49
C ALA A 271 -0.89 -22.29 9.27
N ASN A 272 -1.22 -23.59 9.31
CA ASN A 272 -1.15 -24.52 8.19
C ASN A 272 -2.31 -24.34 7.17
N CYS A 273 -3.31 -23.51 7.47
CA CYS A 273 -4.47 -23.25 6.63
C CYS A 273 -4.29 -22.16 5.57
N GLY A 274 -3.07 -21.68 5.35
CA GLY A 274 -2.76 -20.71 4.31
C GLY A 274 -3.61 -19.44 4.45
N ILE A 275 -3.27 -18.57 5.41
CA ILE A 275 -3.73 -17.18 5.33
C ILE A 275 -3.26 -16.65 3.98
N VAL A 276 -4.16 -16.05 3.20
CA VAL A 276 -3.88 -15.55 1.83
C VAL A 276 -2.53 -14.83 1.85
N ALA A 277 -1.53 -15.45 1.24
CA ALA A 277 -0.16 -14.97 1.33
C ALA A 277 -0.07 -13.61 0.65
N ASP A 278 0.70 -12.70 1.26
CA ASP A 278 1.05 -11.43 0.66
C ASP A 278 1.66 -11.69 -0.74
N PRO A 279 1.12 -11.11 -1.83
CA PRO A 279 1.70 -11.26 -3.17
C PRO A 279 3.14 -10.72 -3.29
N THR A 280 3.70 -10.10 -2.25
CA THR A 280 5.03 -9.49 -2.27
C THR A 280 6.20 -10.36 -1.79
N THR A 281 6.03 -11.66 -1.54
CA THR A 281 7.20 -12.54 -1.28
C THR A 281 7.75 -13.10 -2.60
N PRO A 282 8.94 -12.69 -3.10
CA PRO A 282 9.58 -13.39 -4.19
C PRO A 282 9.90 -14.80 -3.69
N SER A 283 9.27 -15.81 -4.27
CA SER A 283 9.62 -17.20 -4.04
C SER A 283 11.08 -17.37 -4.46
N THR A 284 11.98 -17.49 -3.48
CA THR A 284 13.31 -18.03 -3.75
C THR A 284 13.09 -19.45 -4.26
N PRO A 285 13.56 -19.83 -5.47
CA PRO A 285 13.40 -21.20 -5.92
C PRO A 285 14.14 -22.10 -4.92
N GLU A 286 13.42 -23.00 -4.27
CA GLU A 286 14.04 -24.11 -3.55
C GLU A 286 14.96 -24.84 -4.52
N ALA A 287 16.24 -24.89 -4.18
CA ALA A 287 17.21 -25.72 -4.88
C ALA A 287 16.72 -27.17 -4.79
N SER A 288 16.20 -27.68 -5.90
CA SER A 288 15.83 -29.09 -6.02
C SER A 288 17.08 -29.94 -5.76
N SER A 289 17.08 -30.65 -4.64
CA SER A 289 18.03 -31.73 -4.38
C SER A 289 17.81 -32.80 -5.46
N THR A 290 18.74 -32.90 -6.40
CA THR A 290 18.76 -33.98 -7.39
C THR A 290 19.00 -35.31 -6.68
N GLY A 291 17.91 -36.06 -6.53
CA GLY A 291 17.95 -37.48 -6.22
C GLY A 291 18.62 -38.22 -7.38
N VAL A 292 19.69 -38.94 -7.05
CA VAL A 292 20.40 -39.84 -7.95
C VAL A 292 19.44 -40.96 -8.36
N SER A 293 19.15 -41.07 -9.66
CA SER A 293 18.57 -42.27 -10.27
C SER A 293 19.49 -42.73 -11.39
N SER A 294 20.06 -43.90 -11.19
CA SER A 294 20.89 -44.63 -12.14
C SER A 294 20.01 -45.29 -13.20
N ASP A 295 20.28 -45.02 -14.48
CA ASP A 295 20.06 -46.04 -15.52
C ASP A 295 21.04 -45.82 -16.71
N PRO A 296 21.64 -46.88 -17.28
CA PRO A 296 22.70 -46.79 -18.26
C PRO A 296 22.14 -46.96 -19.68
N ASN A 297 22.31 -45.94 -20.52
CA ASN A 297 22.40 -46.17 -21.96
C ASN A 297 23.30 -45.09 -22.57
N THR A 298 24.51 -45.52 -22.88
CA THR A 298 25.58 -44.77 -23.52
C THR A 298 25.47 -44.89 -25.03
N ASP A 299 25.38 -43.75 -25.71
CA ASP A 299 25.91 -43.57 -27.06
C ASP A 299 26.90 -42.37 -27.02
N PRO A 300 28.04 -42.43 -27.74
CA PRO A 300 29.15 -41.49 -27.53
C PRO A 300 28.91 -40.15 -28.22
N VAL A 301 29.18 -39.06 -27.50
CA VAL A 301 29.26 -37.70 -28.06
C VAL A 301 30.66 -37.49 -28.65
N GLU A 302 30.70 -37.07 -29.90
CA GLU A 302 31.89 -36.71 -30.66
C GLU A 302 32.42 -35.34 -30.17
N ASP A 303 33.66 -35.31 -29.68
CA ASP A 303 34.34 -34.07 -29.28
C ASP A 303 34.72 -33.23 -30.52
N GLY A 304 34.17 -32.03 -30.61
CA GLY A 304 34.59 -30.99 -31.56
C GLY A 304 35.86 -30.26 -31.09
N PRO A 305 36.72 -29.76 -31.99
CA PRO A 305 38.04 -29.28 -31.64
C PRO A 305 38.04 -27.92 -30.91
N GLU A 306 38.90 -27.80 -29.89
CA GLU A 306 39.18 -26.55 -29.18
C GLU A 306 39.88 -25.53 -30.10
N VAL A 307 39.37 -24.29 -30.14
CA VAL A 307 39.99 -23.16 -30.86
C VAL A 307 40.79 -22.30 -29.87
N PRO A 308 42.09 -22.03 -30.12
CA PRO A 308 42.91 -21.20 -29.24
C PRO A 308 42.50 -19.72 -29.26
N ILE A 309 42.36 -19.13 -28.08
CA ILE A 309 42.22 -17.69 -27.83
C ILE A 309 43.53 -16.94 -28.11
N SER A 310 43.85 -16.71 -29.39
CA SER A 310 44.88 -15.73 -29.77
C SER A 310 44.70 -15.19 -31.20
N SER A 311 43.59 -14.51 -31.49
CA SER A 311 43.49 -13.66 -32.69
C SER A 311 42.26 -12.76 -32.68
N PHE A 312 42.20 -11.78 -31.79
CA PHE A 312 41.33 -10.61 -31.98
C PHE A 312 42.20 -9.36 -32.20
N PRO A 313 42.01 -8.62 -33.31
CA PRO A 313 42.75 -7.39 -33.56
C PRO A 313 42.30 -6.26 -32.61
N ALA A 314 43.23 -5.37 -32.28
CA ALA A 314 42.99 -4.23 -31.38
C ALA A 314 41.98 -3.23 -31.98
N ASP A 315 41.01 -2.81 -31.15
CA ASP A 315 40.03 -1.78 -31.46
C ASP A 315 40.70 -0.39 -31.56
N PRO A 316 40.63 0.31 -32.70
CA PRO A 316 41.27 1.61 -32.88
C PRO A 316 40.59 2.77 -32.14
N THR A 317 39.53 2.54 -31.36
CA THR A 317 38.76 3.61 -30.70
C THR A 317 38.95 3.71 -29.18
N TYR A 318 39.82 2.89 -28.57
CA TYR A 318 40.11 2.99 -27.14
C TYR A 318 41.26 3.96 -26.84
N THR A 319 40.93 5.13 -26.29
CA THR A 319 41.91 6.05 -25.68
C THR A 319 41.69 6.10 -24.16
N PRO A 320 42.56 5.49 -23.32
CA PRO A 320 42.42 5.58 -21.88
C PRO A 320 42.85 6.96 -21.37
N THR A 321 41.97 7.61 -20.59
CA THR A 321 42.24 8.84 -19.85
C THR A 321 43.26 8.60 -18.73
N PRO A 322 44.26 9.49 -18.53
CA PRO A 322 45.25 9.32 -17.48
C PRO A 322 44.69 9.61 -16.09
N TYR A 323 44.97 8.70 -15.16
CA TYR A 323 44.74 8.87 -13.73
C TYR A 323 45.54 10.06 -13.18
N LYS A 324 44.85 11.00 -12.52
CA LYS A 324 45.50 12.06 -11.72
C LYS A 324 45.96 11.49 -10.37
N ARG A 325 47.22 11.72 -10.03
CA ARG A 325 47.63 12.07 -8.67
C ARG A 325 47.85 13.58 -8.62
#